data_AF-A0A2D6NUQ9-F1
#
_entry.id   AF-A0A2D6NUQ9-F1
#
_cell.length_a   1.000
_cell.length_b   1.000
_cell.length_c   1.000
_cell.angle_alpha   90.00
_cell.angle_beta   90.00
_cell.angle_gamma   90.00
#
_symmetry.space_group_name_H-M   'P 1'
#
loop_
_entity.id
_entity.type
_entity.pdbx_description
1 polymer ?
#
loop_
_entity_poly.entity_id
_entity_poly.type
_entity_poly.pdbx_seq_one_letter_code
_entity_poly.pdbx_strand_id
1 'polypeptide(L)'
;MLVITESFLKKELKPLRKYYTVQNIKKSVCKINTSAIYLARLGYRHGKFLKIRMAHKIAGRLIIYVFTNKNIITPIIMRLKKDKIFGENLSLNNKKGKNLILKMLDFSINDIKNGRYKKI
;
A
#
# COMPACT_ATOMS: atom_id res chain seq x y z
N MET A 1 13.09 5.19 2.98
CA MET A 1 13.37 3.75 3.25
C MET A 1 12.11 2.93 3.03
N LEU A 2 12.16 1.83 2.27
CA LEU A 2 10.99 0.97 2.04
C LEU A 2 10.91 -0.11 3.11
N VAL A 3 9.74 -0.24 3.75
CA VAL A 3 9.46 -1.25 4.76
C VAL A 3 8.35 -2.14 4.26
N ILE A 4 8.64 -3.43 4.07
CA ILE A 4 7.67 -4.44 3.67
C ILE A 4 7.29 -5.27 4.89
N THR A 5 6.05 -5.14 5.35
CA THR A 5 5.52 -5.85 6.51
C THR A 5 5.12 -7.28 6.15
N GLU A 6 5.18 -8.19 7.13
CA GLU A 6 4.77 -9.58 6.93
C GLU A 6 3.29 -9.70 6.53
N SER A 7 2.42 -8.89 7.14
CA SER A 7 1.00 -8.82 6.78
C SER A 7 0.78 -8.42 5.33
N PHE A 8 1.54 -7.45 4.82
CA PHE A 8 1.46 -7.09 3.41
C PHE A 8 1.91 -8.24 2.51
N LEU A 9 3.03 -8.91 2.84
CA LEU A 9 3.51 -10.07 2.07
C LEU A 9 2.49 -11.20 2.01
N LYS A 10 1.85 -11.51 3.14
CA LYS A 10 0.92 -12.64 3.28
C LYS A 10 -0.47 -12.34 2.70
N LYS A 11 -1.03 -11.17 3.00
CA LYS A 11 -2.43 -10.83 2.68
C LYS A 11 -2.60 -10.16 1.33
N GLU A 12 -1.60 -9.39 0.89
CA GLU A 12 -1.72 -8.53 -0.29
C GLU A 12 -0.84 -9.02 -1.44
N LEU A 13 0.44 -9.30 -1.18
CA LEU A 13 1.36 -9.71 -2.25
C LEU A 13 1.22 -11.19 -2.60
N LYS A 14 1.04 -12.10 -1.63
CA LYS A 14 0.94 -13.55 -1.87
C LYS A 14 -0.12 -13.91 -2.92
N PRO A 15 -1.37 -13.37 -2.86
CA PRO A 15 -2.38 -13.62 -3.89
C PRO A 15 -1.99 -13.10 -5.28
N LEU A 16 -1.15 -12.07 -5.33
CA LEU A 16 -0.74 -11.38 -6.56
C LEU A 16 0.66 -11.78 -7.05
N ARG A 17 1.29 -12.81 -6.46
CA ARG A 17 2.67 -13.24 -6.77
C ARG A 17 2.88 -13.61 -8.24
N LYS A 18 1.83 -14.07 -8.93
CA LYS A 18 1.87 -14.36 -10.38
C LYS A 18 2.13 -13.09 -11.22
N TYR A 19 1.79 -11.92 -10.70
CA TYR A 19 1.85 -10.65 -11.42
C TYR A 19 2.91 -9.69 -10.90
N TYR A 20 3.24 -9.80 -9.62
CA TYR A 20 4.05 -8.83 -8.90
C TYR A 20 5.02 -9.45 -7.90
N THR A 21 6.20 -8.85 -7.85
CA THR A 21 7.27 -9.17 -6.89
C THR A 21 7.58 -7.98 -6.00
N VAL A 22 8.35 -8.21 -4.94
CA VAL A 22 8.87 -7.14 -4.07
C VAL A 22 9.72 -6.14 -4.87
N GLN A 23 10.46 -6.60 -5.88
CA GLN A 23 11.26 -5.72 -6.74
C GLN A 23 10.38 -4.78 -7.59
N ASN A 24 9.22 -5.25 -8.05
CA ASN A 24 8.26 -4.39 -8.75
C ASN A 24 7.72 -3.29 -7.82
N ILE A 25 7.48 -3.62 -6.54
CA ILE A 25 7.05 -2.66 -5.52
C ILE A 25 8.14 -1.62 -5.28
N LYS A 26 9.39 -2.06 -5.07
CA LYS A 26 10.56 -1.17 -4.91
C LYS A 26 10.66 -0.17 -6.07
N LYS A 27 10.63 -0.66 -7.30
CA LYS A 27 10.67 0.17 -8.52
C LYS A 27 9.51 1.18 -8.59
N SER A 28 8.32 0.80 -8.13
CA SER A 28 7.13 1.67 -8.15
C SER A 28 7.19 2.73 -7.06
N VAL A 29 7.70 2.39 -5.88
CA VAL A 29 7.91 3.32 -4.76
C VAL A 29 8.95 4.40 -5.12
N CYS A 30 10.00 4.06 -5.87
CA CYS A 30 10.95 5.07 -6.37
C CYS A 30 10.29 6.13 -7.28
N LYS A 31 9.11 5.85 -7.86
CA LYS A 31 8.37 6.76 -8.74
C LYS A 31 7.26 7.54 -8.03
N ILE A 32 7.26 7.55 -6.70
CA ILE A 32 6.26 8.28 -5.90
C ILE A 32 6.18 9.75 -6.31
N ASN A 33 7.31 10.42 -6.46
CA ASN A 33 7.36 11.87 -6.72
C ASN A 33 6.70 12.27 -8.06
N THR A 34 6.58 11.34 -9.02
CA THR A 34 6.08 11.64 -10.37
C THR A 34 4.70 11.05 -10.66
N SER A 35 4.24 10.07 -9.89
CA SER A 35 3.05 9.29 -10.24
C SER A 35 2.08 9.02 -9.09
N ALA A 36 2.42 9.46 -7.88
CA ALA A 36 1.56 9.28 -6.71
C ALA A 36 0.43 10.31 -6.67
N ILE A 37 -0.75 9.84 -6.28
CA ILE A 37 -1.91 10.68 -5.97
C ILE A 37 -2.13 10.63 -4.47
N TYR A 38 -2.19 11.79 -3.83
CA TYR A 38 -2.53 11.89 -2.40
C TYR A 38 -3.96 11.44 -2.17
N LEU A 39 -4.14 10.56 -1.19
CA LEU A 39 -5.45 10.25 -0.63
C LEU A 39 -5.71 11.25 0.50
N ALA A 40 -6.89 11.90 0.48
CA ALA A 40 -7.30 12.88 1.48
C ALA A 40 -7.10 12.35 2.93
N ARG A 41 -6.83 13.27 3.87
CA ARG A 41 -6.42 12.95 5.25
C ARG A 41 -7.37 11.93 5.91
N LEU A 42 -6.89 10.71 6.09
CA LEU A 42 -7.55 9.62 6.80
C LEU A 42 -7.53 9.78 8.34
N GLY A 43 -7.34 11.01 8.86
CA GLY A 43 -7.28 11.29 10.29
C GLY A 43 -5.96 10.92 10.99
N TYR A 44 -4.98 10.35 10.28
CA TYR A 44 -3.67 10.04 10.85
C TYR A 44 -2.74 11.26 10.84
N ARG A 45 -2.27 11.66 12.03
CA ARG A 45 -1.40 12.83 12.22
C ARG A 45 0.03 12.62 11.71
N HIS A 46 0.50 11.38 11.62
CA HIS A 46 1.92 11.06 11.43
C HIS A 46 2.27 10.51 10.04
N GLY A 47 1.41 10.70 9.04
CA GLY A 47 1.70 10.24 7.69
C GLY A 47 0.65 10.61 6.65
N LYS A 48 0.92 10.17 5.42
CA LYS A 48 0.08 10.42 4.24
C LYS A 48 -0.12 9.13 3.48
N PHE A 49 -1.33 8.93 2.99
CA PHE A 49 -1.63 7.82 2.08
C PHE A 49 -1.44 8.29 0.64
N LEU A 50 -0.75 7.48 -0.15
CA LEU A 50 -0.50 7.73 -1.56
C LEU A 50 -0.97 6.54 -2.38
N LYS A 51 -1.55 6.83 -3.54
CA LYS A 51 -1.94 5.85 -4.54
C LYS A 51 -1.01 5.92 -5.73
N ILE A 52 -0.36 4.81 -6.06
CA ILE A 52 0.58 4.69 -7.17
C ILE A 52 0.02 3.72 -8.20
N ARG A 53 0.20 4.05 -9.48
CA ARG A 53 -0.08 3.13 -10.60
C ARG A 53 1.13 2.24 -10.83
N MET A 54 0.91 0.93 -10.87
CA MET A 54 1.96 -0.04 -11.24
C MET A 54 1.75 -0.46 -12.69
N ALA A 55 2.66 -0.01 -13.57
CA ALA A 55 2.71 -0.42 -14.96
C ALA A 55 3.48 -1.75 -15.07
N HIS A 56 2.75 -2.85 -15.23
CA HIS A 56 3.29 -4.20 -15.45
C HIS A 56 2.35 -4.97 -16.40
N LYS A 57 2.68 -6.23 -16.73
CA LYS A 57 1.87 -7.09 -17.61
C LYS A 57 0.36 -7.04 -17.30
N ILE A 58 0.00 -6.96 -16.03
CA ILE A 58 -1.36 -6.63 -15.61
C ILE A 58 -1.33 -5.34 -14.80
N ALA A 59 -1.99 -4.30 -15.28
CA ALA A 59 -2.06 -3.01 -14.60
C ALA A 59 -2.59 -3.16 -13.17
N GLY A 60 -1.88 -2.58 -12.21
CA GLY A 60 -2.20 -2.64 -10.79
C GLY A 60 -2.17 -1.26 -10.14
N ARG A 61 -2.69 -1.20 -8.93
CA ARG A 61 -2.69 -0.02 -8.08
C ARG A 61 -2.16 -0.42 -6.72
N LEU A 62 -1.21 0.37 -6.23
CA LEU A 62 -0.61 0.21 -4.92
C LEU A 62 -1.04 1.41 -4.08
N ILE A 63 -1.64 1.15 -2.93
CA ILE A 63 -1.82 2.14 -1.88
C ILE A 63 -0.68 1.94 -0.89
N ILE A 64 0.09 3.00 -0.72
CA ILE A 64 1.18 3.07 0.25
C ILE A 64 0.84 4.10 1.32
N TYR A 65 1.51 3.96 2.45
CA TYR A 65 1.53 4.95 3.49
C TYR A 65 2.95 5.43 3.73
N VAL A 66 3.09 6.74 3.79
CA VAL A 66 4.36 7.42 4.03
C VAL A 66 4.30 8.00 5.43
N PHE A 67 5.11 7.46 6.33
CA PHE A 67 5.32 8.02 7.65
C PHE A 67 6.22 9.25 7.52
N THR A 68 5.66 10.44 7.77
CA THR A 68 6.36 11.72 7.56
C THR A 68 7.55 11.88 8.51
N ASN A 69 7.44 11.40 9.75
CA ASN A 69 8.45 11.65 10.79
C ASN A 69 9.68 10.74 10.69
N LYS A 70 9.61 9.65 9.91
CA LYS A 70 10.69 8.64 9.82
C LYS A 70 11.16 8.38 8.39
N ASN A 71 10.61 9.08 7.40
CA ASN A 71 10.82 8.82 5.97
C ASN A 71 10.68 7.31 5.61
N ILE A 72 9.74 6.64 6.30
CA ILE A 72 9.41 5.23 6.09
C ILE A 72 8.24 5.16 5.13
N ILE A 73 8.40 4.36 4.08
CA ILE A 73 7.34 4.07 3.12
C ILE A 73 6.94 2.63 3.31
N THR A 74 5.67 2.40 3.59
CA THR A 74 5.11 1.06 3.79
C THR A 74 3.96 0.85 2.83
N PRO A 75 4.02 -0.15 1.93
CA PRO A 75 2.86 -0.53 1.14
C PRO A 75 1.81 -1.18 2.04
N ILE A 76 0.56 -0.81 1.84
CA ILE A 76 -0.55 -1.22 2.71
C ILE A 76 -1.54 -2.09 1.96
N ILE A 77 -1.91 -1.67 0.74
CA ILE A 77 -2.85 -2.41 -0.10
C ILE A 77 -2.32 -2.48 -1.52
N MET A 78 -2.54 -3.61 -2.17
CA MET A 78 -2.21 -3.87 -3.55
C MET A 78 -3.37 -4.55 -4.26
N ARG A 79 -3.83 -3.99 -5.38
CA ARG A 79 -4.95 -4.54 -6.16
C ARG A 79 -4.68 -4.43 -7.66
N LEU A 80 -5.21 -5.35 -8.44
CA LEU A 80 -5.21 -5.24 -9.89
C LEU A 80 -6.24 -4.20 -10.34
N LYS A 81 -6.05 -3.60 -11.52
CA LYS A 81 -7.05 -2.72 -12.14
C LYS A 81 -8.37 -3.46 -12.40
N LYS A 82 -8.29 -4.76 -12.68
CA LYS A 82 -9.41 -5.66 -12.96
C LYS A 82 -10.10 -6.18 -11.70
N ASP A 83 -9.51 -6.03 -10.51
CA ASP A 83 -10.11 -6.44 -9.21
C ASP A 83 -11.26 -5.52 -8.76
N LYS A 84 -12.05 -4.99 -9.71
CA LYS A 84 -13.30 -4.26 -9.45
C LYS A 84 -14.33 -5.09 -8.67
N ILE A 85 -14.07 -6.38 -8.42
CA ILE A 85 -14.96 -7.37 -7.79
C ILE A 85 -15.31 -7.04 -6.33
N PHE A 86 -14.60 -6.11 -5.67
CA PHE A 86 -15.09 -5.55 -4.39
C PHE A 86 -16.17 -4.46 -4.54
N GLY A 87 -16.65 -4.16 -5.76
CA GLY A 87 -17.82 -3.29 -6.03
C GLY A 87 -17.65 -1.83 -5.63
N GLU A 88 -16.58 -1.49 -4.92
CA GLU A 88 -16.47 -0.26 -4.18
C GLU A 88 -15.13 0.39 -4.50
N ASN A 89 -15.23 1.62 -5.01
CA ASN A 89 -14.09 2.45 -5.32
C ASN A 89 -13.21 2.49 -4.06
N LEU A 90 -11.90 2.18 -4.15
CA LEU A 90 -10.91 2.44 -3.09
C LEU A 90 -10.72 3.96 -2.81
N SER A 91 -11.71 4.75 -3.21
CA SER A 91 -11.93 6.12 -2.80
C SER A 91 -12.23 6.15 -1.32
N LEU A 92 -11.75 7.20 -0.67
CA LEU A 92 -11.95 7.43 0.75
C LEU A 92 -13.40 7.74 1.12
N ASN A 93 -14.20 8.17 0.13
CA ASN A 93 -15.63 8.41 0.29
C ASN A 93 -16.41 7.10 0.48
N ASN A 94 -15.77 5.97 0.21
CA ASN A 94 -16.36 4.66 0.43
C ASN A 94 -15.98 4.11 1.81
N LYS A 95 -16.98 3.76 2.62
CA LYS A 95 -16.81 3.28 4.00
C LYS A 95 -16.02 1.96 4.07
N LYS A 96 -16.28 1.00 3.17
CA LYS A 96 -15.57 -0.29 3.17
C LYS A 96 -14.12 -0.12 2.72
N GLY A 97 -13.88 0.70 1.70
CA GLY A 97 -12.54 1.06 1.23
C GLY A 97 -11.71 1.71 2.33
N LYS A 98 -12.28 2.70 3.03
CA LYS A 98 -11.66 3.33 4.20
C LYS A 98 -11.33 2.32 5.31
N ASN A 99 -12.29 1.49 5.71
CA ASN A 99 -12.08 0.50 6.77
C ASN A 99 -10.99 -0.52 6.42
N LEU A 100 -10.93 -0.96 5.16
CA LEU A 100 -9.88 -1.87 4.70
C LEU A 100 -8.50 -1.21 4.78
N ILE A 101 -8.37 0.04 4.32
CA ILE A 101 -7.11 0.80 4.38
C ILE A 101 -6.64 0.95 5.82
N LEU A 102 -7.54 1.32 6.74
CA LEU A 102 -7.22 1.48 8.15
C LEU A 102 -6.82 0.15 8.81
N LYS A 103 -7.60 -0.91 8.59
CA LYS A 103 -7.28 -2.25 9.10
C LYS A 103 -5.92 -2.76 8.63
N MET A 104 -5.58 -2.52 7.36
CA MET A 104 -4.28 -2.90 6.81
C MET A 104 -3.13 -2.03 7.34
N LEU A 105 -3.39 -0.75 7.65
CA LEU A 105 -2.44 0.11 8.34
C LEU A 105 -2.17 -0.39 9.76
N ASP A 106 -3.21 -0.76 10.52
CA ASP A 106 -3.03 -1.29 11.89
C ASP A 106 -2.22 -2.58 11.90
N PHE A 107 -2.48 -3.49 10.95
CA PHE A 107 -1.63 -4.68 10.77
C PHE A 107 -0.17 -4.31 10.48
N SER A 108 0.04 -3.32 9.60
CA SER A 108 1.39 -2.87 9.26
C SER A 108 2.12 -2.24 10.45
N ILE A 109 1.43 -1.43 11.26
CA ILE A 109 1.99 -0.84 12.48
C ILE A 109 2.33 -1.93 13.50
N ASN A 110 1.43 -2.89 13.70
CA ASN A 110 1.66 -4.01 14.62
C ASN A 110 2.88 -4.84 14.19
N ASP A 111 3.02 -5.12 12.91
CA ASP A 111 4.20 -5.81 12.37
C ASP A 111 5.48 -5.01 12.58
N ILE A 112 5.46 -3.69 12.39
CA ILE A 112 6.61 -2.84 12.64
C ILE A 112 6.99 -2.83 14.13
N LYS A 113 6.00 -2.73 15.03
CA LYS A 113 6.23 -2.76 16.48
C LYS A 113 6.84 -4.08 16.95
N ASN A 114 6.39 -5.20 16.37
CA ASN A 114 6.87 -6.54 16.71
C ASN A 114 8.10 -7.00 15.92
N GLY A 115 8.74 -6.13 15.12
CA GLY A 115 9.92 -6.49 14.33
C GLY A 115 9.65 -7.39 13.11
N ARG A 116 8.38 -7.62 12.73
CA ARG A 116 7.94 -8.52 11.65
C ARG A 116 7.92 -7.83 10.29
N TYR A 117 9.06 -7.31 9.84
CA TYR A 117 9.17 -6.60 8.57
C TYR A 117 10.57 -6.69 7.96
N LYS A 118 10.67 -6.39 6.67
CA LYS A 118 11.95 -6.28 5.95
C LYS A 118 12.18 -4.85 5.49
N LYS A 119 13.39 -4.33 5.72
CA LYS A 119 13.86 -3.04 5.18
C LYS A 119 14.52 -3.28 3.83
N ILE A 120 14.21 -2.44 2.83
CA ILE A 120 14.64 -2.58 1.43
C ILE A 120 15.02 -1.22 0.83
#